data_AF-A0A7H8KDX4-F1
#
_entry.id   AF-A0A7H8KDX4-F1
#
_cell.length_a   1.000
_cell.length_b   1.000
_cell.length_c   1.000
_cell.angle_alpha   90.00
_cell.angle_beta   90.00
_cell.angle_gamma   90.00
#
_symmetry.space_group_name_H-M   'P 1'
#
loop_
_entity.id
_entity.type
_entity.pdbx_description
1 polymer ?
#
loop_
_entity_poly.entity_id
_entity_poly.type
_entity_poly.pdbx_seq_one_letter_code
_entity_poly.pdbx_strand_id
1 'polypeptide(L)'
;MDIYEDERTVSRADLAAWLRQVASQVEAGQVFYGAAGTIAVADQVHCELEIEQEGKDEYSIEIEFSWKNPVVEAEKPKADAEKTDAEKAAATEADEEPETESSATA
;
A
#
# COMPACT_ATOMS: atom_id res chain seq x y z
N MET A 1 4.27 -4.86 24.05
CA MET A 1 5.74 -4.91 24.03
C MET A 1 6.15 -4.06 22.86
N ASP A 2 6.79 -2.94 23.15
CA ASP A 2 7.16 -1.97 22.13
C ASP A 2 8.44 -2.43 21.43
N ILE A 3 8.45 -2.31 20.11
CA ILE A 3 9.61 -2.72 19.30
C ILE A 3 10.70 -1.62 19.27
N TYR A 4 10.36 -0.39 19.68
CA TYR A 4 11.22 0.78 19.75
C TYR A 4 10.57 1.94 20.52
N GLU A 5 11.35 2.74 21.25
CA GLU A 5 10.93 3.97 21.94
C GLU A 5 12.06 5.02 21.88
N ASP A 6 11.74 6.29 21.63
CA ASP A 6 12.67 7.44 21.64
C ASP A 6 11.98 8.65 22.30
N GLU A 7 12.34 8.92 23.55
CA GLU A 7 11.80 10.03 24.35
C GLU A 7 12.89 11.08 24.62
N ARG A 8 12.58 12.35 24.31
CA ARG A 8 13.52 13.46 24.46
C ARG A 8 12.83 14.82 24.47
N THR A 9 13.38 15.76 25.24
CA THR A 9 13.04 17.19 25.13
C THR A 9 13.89 17.83 24.03
N VAL A 10 13.25 18.39 23.01
CA VAL A 10 13.92 19.01 21.86
C VAL A 10 13.41 20.43 21.60
N SER A 11 14.13 21.19 20.79
CA SER A 11 13.64 22.50 20.34
C SER A 11 12.47 22.34 19.36
N ARG A 12 11.65 23.39 19.21
CA ARG A 12 10.59 23.43 18.18
C ARG A 12 11.12 23.20 16.77
N ALA A 13 12.33 23.69 16.47
CA ALA A 13 12.94 23.52 15.15
C ALA A 13 13.33 22.05 14.90
N ASP A 14 13.90 21.40 15.90
CA ASP A 14 14.29 19.99 15.82
C ASP A 14 13.06 19.06 15.74
N LEU A 15 12.01 19.35 16.50
CA LEU A 15 10.73 18.64 16.39
C LEU A 15 10.15 18.77 14.97
N ALA A 16 10.12 19.97 14.40
CA ALA A 16 9.64 20.18 13.04
C ALA A 16 10.51 19.48 11.99
N ALA A 17 11.83 19.40 12.18
CA ALA A 17 12.72 18.64 11.31
C ALA A 17 12.42 17.14 11.39
N TRP A 18 12.22 16.63 12.61
CA TRP A 18 11.89 15.22 12.85
C TRP A 18 10.54 14.82 12.24
N LEU A 19 9.49 15.63 12.43
CA LEU A 19 8.18 15.38 11.83
C LEU A 19 8.23 15.36 10.30
N ARG A 20 9.01 16.24 9.67
CA ARG A 20 9.21 16.20 8.21
C ARG A 20 9.93 14.92 7.77
N GLN A 21 10.93 14.47 8.52
CA GLN A 21 11.60 13.22 8.24
C GLN A 21 10.63 12.03 8.33
N VAL A 22 9.81 11.96 9.37
CA VAL A 22 8.78 10.92 9.52
C VAL A 22 7.78 10.99 8.36
N ALA A 23 7.32 12.19 7.98
CA ALA A 23 6.42 12.37 6.85
C ALA A 23 7.04 11.85 5.53
N SER A 24 8.30 12.18 5.24
CA SER A 24 8.99 11.68 4.04
C SER A 24 9.17 10.16 4.05
N GLN A 25 9.34 9.55 5.22
CA GLN A 25 9.41 8.10 5.37
C GLN A 25 8.06 7.43 5.11
N VAL A 26 6.98 7.98 5.68
CA VAL A 26 5.61 7.51 5.42
C VAL A 26 5.27 7.63 3.93
N GLU A 27 5.60 8.75 3.28
CA GLU A 27 5.42 8.93 1.83
C GLU A 27 6.18 7.88 1.01
N ALA A 28 7.38 7.48 1.47
CA ALA A 28 8.17 6.42 0.84
C ALA A 28 7.68 4.99 1.15
N GLY A 29 6.61 4.84 1.95
CA GLY A 29 6.03 3.54 2.31
C GLY A 29 6.83 2.75 3.35
N GLN A 30 7.78 3.36 4.05
CA GLN A 30 8.59 2.68 5.07
C GLN A 30 9.11 3.62 6.16
N VAL A 31 9.08 3.19 7.41
CA VAL A 31 9.59 3.95 8.56
C VAL A 31 10.79 3.24 9.17
N PHE A 32 11.88 3.98 9.38
CA PHE A 32 13.10 3.50 10.02
C PHE A 32 13.10 3.86 11.50
N TYR A 33 13.42 2.89 12.35
CA TYR A 33 13.47 3.09 13.80
C TYR A 33 14.84 2.65 14.36
N GLY A 34 15.61 3.64 14.80
CA GLY A 34 16.98 3.47 15.28
C GLY A 34 17.87 2.67 14.32
N ALA A 35 18.79 1.88 14.89
CA ALA A 35 19.53 0.85 14.15
C ALA A 35 18.78 -0.50 14.10
N ALA A 36 17.56 -0.55 14.64
CA ALA A 36 16.83 -1.78 14.90
C ALA A 36 16.05 -2.28 13.68
N GLY A 37 15.71 -1.41 12.73
CA GLY A 37 15.18 -1.84 11.44
C GLY A 37 14.27 -0.83 10.75
N THR A 38 13.44 -1.37 9.86
CA THR A 38 12.42 -0.64 9.11
C THR A 38 11.11 -1.42 9.16
N ILE A 39 9.98 -0.71 9.13
CA ILE A 39 8.64 -1.28 8.95
C ILE A 39 8.01 -0.74 7.66
N ALA A 40 7.32 -1.60 6.91
CA ALA A 40 6.54 -1.19 5.75
C ALA A 40 5.23 -0.53 6.19
N VAL A 41 4.88 0.58 5.55
CA VAL A 41 3.62 1.31 5.72
C VAL A 41 2.68 0.91 4.58
N ALA A 42 1.39 0.67 4.90
CA ALA A 42 0.40 0.36 3.88
C ALA A 42 -0.02 1.60 3.08
N ASP A 43 -0.54 1.41 1.86
CA ASP A 43 -1.05 2.49 1.01
C ASP A 43 -2.20 3.30 1.67
N GLN A 44 -2.90 2.67 2.62
CA GLN A 44 -3.93 3.30 3.43
C GLN A 44 -3.69 2.98 4.91
N VAL A 45 -3.81 4.01 5.75
CA VAL A 45 -3.69 3.92 7.21
C VAL A 45 -4.90 4.56 7.86
N HIS A 46 -5.27 4.09 9.05
CA HIS A 46 -6.13 4.85 9.95
C HIS A 46 -5.27 5.91 10.63
N CYS A 47 -5.74 7.16 10.72
CA CYS A 47 -4.95 8.26 11.29
C CYS A 47 -5.83 9.17 12.15
N GLU A 48 -5.32 9.52 13.32
CA GLU A 48 -5.94 10.41 14.30
C GLU A 48 -4.95 11.51 14.71
N LEU A 49 -5.45 12.72 14.90
CA LEU A 49 -4.71 13.87 15.43
C LEU A 49 -5.48 14.40 16.63
N GLU A 50 -4.85 14.39 17.79
CA GLU A 50 -5.43 14.88 19.03
C GLU A 50 -4.62 16.08 19.54
N ILE A 51 -5.33 17.06 20.09
CA ILE A 51 -4.75 18.25 20.71
C ILE A 51 -5.47 18.44 22.02
N GLU A 52 -4.74 18.31 23.11
CA GLU A 52 -5.28 18.39 24.46
C GLU A 52 -4.63 19.52 25.25
N GLN A 53 -5.38 20.07 26.20
CA GLN A 53 -4.88 21.03 27.17
C GLN A 53 -5.06 20.44 28.57
N GLU A 54 -3.95 20.18 29.25
CA GLU A 54 -3.94 19.79 30.65
C GLU A 54 -3.78 21.05 31.52
N GLY A 55 -4.75 21.30 32.40
CA GLY A 55 -4.72 22.50 33.24
C GLY A 55 -4.81 23.80 32.43
N LYS A 56 -3.94 24.78 32.73
CA LYS A 56 -3.97 26.11 32.10
C LYS A 56 -2.77 26.38 31.20
N ASP A 57 -1.72 25.59 31.31
CA ASP A 57 -0.38 25.90 30.82
C ASP A 57 0.33 24.72 30.15
N GLU A 58 -0.31 23.55 30.06
CA GLU A 58 0.23 22.38 29.39
C GLU A 58 -0.62 21.99 28.19
N TYR A 59 0.05 21.70 27.07
CA TYR A 59 -0.57 21.26 25.82
C TYR A 59 0.12 19.99 25.35
N SER A 60 -0.68 18.99 24.99
CA SER A 60 -0.21 17.79 24.28
C SER A 60 -0.75 17.80 22.85
N ILE A 61 0.06 17.33 21.91
CA ILE A 61 -0.34 17.09 20.52
C ILE A 61 0.12 15.69 20.17
N GLU A 62 -0.81 14.84 19.78
CA GLU A 62 -0.55 13.45 19.43
C GLU A 62 -1.00 13.20 17.99
N ILE A 63 -0.14 12.55 17.21
CA ILE A 63 -0.48 12.03 15.89
C ILE A 63 -0.27 10.52 15.90
N GLU A 64 -1.36 9.77 15.84
CA GLU A 64 -1.33 8.32 15.78
C GLU A 64 -1.81 7.86 14.40
N PHE A 65 -1.14 6.84 13.86
CA PHE A 65 -1.62 6.14 12.69
C PHE A 65 -1.30 4.65 12.78
N SER A 66 -2.23 3.82 12.35
CA SER A 66 -2.15 2.37 12.47
C SER A 66 -2.61 1.67 11.19
N TRP A 67 -2.00 0.51 10.94
CA TRP A 67 -2.29 -0.34 9.80
C TRP A 67 -1.94 -1.80 10.10
N LYS A 68 -2.41 -2.71 9.24
CA LYS A 68 -2.01 -4.12 9.29
C LYS A 68 -0.73 -4.32 8.50
N ASN A 69 0.16 -5.19 8.99
CA ASN A 69 1.42 -5.48 8.31
C ASN A 69 1.17 -5.97 6.86
N PRO A 70 1.58 -5.20 5.83
CA PRO A 70 1.29 -5.52 4.44
C PRO A 70 2.04 -6.76 3.94
N VAL A 71 3.20 -7.09 4.54
CA VAL A 71 3.98 -8.29 4.18
C VAL A 71 3.18 -9.57 4.47
N VAL A 72 2.45 -9.59 5.59
CA VAL A 72 1.63 -10.74 5.99
C VAL A 72 0.33 -10.84 5.18
N GLU A 73 -0.22 -9.70 4.73
CA GLU A 73 -1.40 -9.68 3.85
C GLU A 73 -1.09 -10.23 2.45
N ALA A 74 0.12 -9.98 1.92
CA ALA A 74 0.54 -10.47 0.60
C ALA A 74 0.74 -12.00 0.53
N GLU A 75 0.98 -12.66 1.66
CA GLU A 75 1.15 -14.12 1.76
C GLU A 75 -0.17 -14.89 1.87
N LYS A 76 -1.32 -14.21 2.01
CA LYS A 76 -2.61 -14.89 2.00
C LYS A 76 -2.91 -15.39 0.57
N PRO A 77 -3.16 -16.70 0.37
CA PRO A 77 -3.55 -17.20 -0.95
C PRO A 77 -4.84 -16.51 -1.39
N LYS A 78 -4.81 -15.89 -2.58
CA LYS A 78 -6.03 -15.46 -3.28
C LYS A 78 -6.87 -16.70 -3.55
N ALA A 79 -7.85 -16.96 -2.69
CA ALA A 79 -8.84 -18.00 -2.93
C ALA A 79 -9.66 -17.61 -4.17
N ASP A 80 -9.51 -18.43 -5.22
CA ASP A 80 -10.36 -18.63 -6.38
C ASP A 80 -11.13 -17.42 -6.94
N ALA A 81 -10.54 -16.80 -7.96
CA ALA A 81 -11.28 -16.20 -9.05
C ALA A 81 -10.86 -16.87 -10.37
N GLU A 82 -11.25 -18.14 -10.56
CA GLU A 82 -11.23 -18.74 -11.90
C GLU A 82 -12.50 -19.57 -12.19
N LYS A 83 -13.13 -19.18 -13.32
CA LYS A 83 -14.03 -19.93 -14.22
C LYS A 83 -15.51 -20.13 -13.86
N THR A 84 -16.34 -19.34 -14.54
CA THR A 84 -17.48 -19.89 -15.28
C THR A 84 -17.36 -19.51 -16.74
N ASP A 85 -16.86 -20.45 -17.54
CA ASP A 85 -16.99 -20.47 -18.99
C ASP A 85 -17.64 -21.81 -19.36
N ALA A 86 -18.89 -21.74 -19.84
CA ALA A 86 -19.51 -22.65 -20.82
C ALA A 86 -21.03 -22.53 -20.78
N GLU A 87 -21.62 -21.80 -21.73
CA GLU A 87 -22.78 -22.38 -22.43
C GLU A 87 -22.75 -22.05 -23.93
N LYS A 88 -22.30 -23.08 -24.64
CA LYS A 88 -22.39 -23.43 -26.05
C LYS A 88 -23.75 -23.07 -26.69
N ALA A 89 -23.74 -22.19 -27.71
CA ALA A 89 -24.76 -22.15 -28.75
C ALA A 89 -24.13 -22.54 -30.09
N ALA A 90 -24.60 -23.67 -30.64
CA ALA A 90 -24.17 -24.26 -31.90
C ALA A 90 -24.99 -23.71 -33.07
N ALA A 91 -24.32 -23.33 -34.16
CA ALA A 91 -24.78 -23.11 -35.54
C ALA A 91 -23.62 -22.37 -36.23
N THR A 92 -22.95 -22.82 -37.30
CA THR A 92 -23.40 -23.48 -38.54
C THR A 92 -22.17 -24.02 -39.25
N GLU A 93 -22.27 -25.24 -39.78
CA GLU A 93 -21.38 -25.77 -40.82
C GLU A 93 -21.76 -25.18 -42.19
N ALA A 94 -20.76 -24.69 -42.92
CA ALA A 94 -20.73 -24.49 -44.37
C ALA A 94 -19.25 -24.27 -44.73
N ASP A 95 -18.50 -25.36 -44.93
CA ASP A 95 -18.19 -25.93 -46.25
C ASP A 95 -17.22 -25.02 -47.04
N GLU A 96 -15.95 -25.40 -46.96
CA GLU A 96 -14.81 -24.76 -47.58
C GLU A 96 -14.39 -25.64 -48.78
N GLU A 97 -14.52 -25.13 -50.01
CA GLU A 97 -13.75 -25.65 -51.15
C GLU A 97 -12.58 -24.69 -51.44
N PRO A 98 -11.33 -25.19 -51.52
CA PRO A 98 -10.18 -24.42 -51.94
C PRO A 98 -9.87 -24.69 -53.42
N GLU A 99 -9.66 -23.64 -54.21
CA GLU A 99 -8.92 -23.76 -55.46
C GLU A 99 -7.88 -22.64 -55.60
N THR A 100 -6.81 -23.04 -56.28
CA THR A 100 -5.43 -22.57 -56.20
C THR A 100 -5.05 -21.56 -57.27
N GLU A 101 -3.89 -20.94 -57.04
CA GLU A 101 -2.90 -20.46 -58.03
C GLU A 101 -3.00 -19.06 -58.69
N SER A 102 -1.96 -18.27 -58.36
CA SER A 102 -0.96 -17.73 -59.28
C SER A 102 -1.36 -16.69 -60.32
N SER A 103 -0.89 -15.45 -60.17
CA SER A 103 0.16 -14.89 -61.05
C SER A 103 0.50 -13.44 -60.70
N ALA A 104 1.80 -13.15 -60.75
CA ALA A 104 2.38 -11.81 -60.77
C ALA A 104 2.03 -11.08 -62.08
N THR A 105 1.96 -9.74 -62.07
CA THR A 105 2.78 -8.86 -62.94
C THR A 105 2.49 -7.36 -62.72
N ALA A 106 3.60 -6.61 -62.71
CA ALA A 106 3.83 -5.22 -63.14
C ALA A 106 3.10 -4.05 -62.44
#